data_AF-A0A925X8P9-F1
#
_entry.id   AF-A0A925X8P9-F1
#
_cell.length_a   1.000
_cell.length_b   1.000
_cell.length_c   1.000
_cell.angle_alpha   90.00
_cell.angle_beta   90.00
_cell.angle_gamma   90.00
#
_symmetry.space_group_name_H-M   'P 1'
#
loop_
_entity.id
_entity.type
_entity.pdbx_description
1 polymer ?
#
loop_
_entity_poly.entity_id
_entity_poly.type
_entity_poly.pdbx_seq_one_letter_code
_entity_poly.pdbx_strand_id
1 'polypeptide(L)' 'YLEQQTKMPDFLNSIYNVVDISVENYIKRGFEDLMINFGCTGGQHRSVYAAEAVARHLRNKFNVKIELTHQNKENWMR' A
#
# COMPACT_ATOMS: atom_id res chain seq x y z
N TYR A 1 4.69 -16.09 6.85
CA TYR A 1 3.27 -16.41 7.16
C TYR A 1 2.30 -15.78 6.17
N LEU A 2 2.21 -14.44 6.06
CA LEU A 2 1.20 -13.77 5.22
C LEU A 2 1.18 -14.25 3.76
N GLU A 3 2.35 -14.38 3.12
CA GLU A 3 2.44 -14.82 1.72
C GLU A 3 2.06 -16.30 1.50
N GLN A 4 2.36 -17.16 2.48
CA GLN A 4 2.31 -18.62 2.30
C GLN A 4 1.07 -19.28 2.92
N GLN A 5 0.46 -18.62 3.91
CA GLN A 5 -0.58 -19.20 4.77
C GLN A 5 -1.88 -18.39 4.76
N THR A 6 -1.95 -17.33 3.94
CA THR A 6 -3.13 -16.47 3.84
C THR A 6 -3.38 -16.06 2.40
N LYS A 7 -4.56 -15.50 2.12
CA LYS A 7 -4.91 -14.91 0.81
C LYS A 7 -4.38 -13.48 0.61
N MET A 8 -3.31 -13.12 1.32
CA MET A 8 -2.69 -11.80 1.18
C MET A 8 -2.17 -11.54 -0.25
N PRO A 9 -1.59 -12.51 -0.97
CA PRO A 9 -1.18 -12.30 -2.36
C PRO A 9 -2.37 -11.94 -3.27
N ASP A 10 -3.49 -12.66 -3.16
CA ASP A 10 -4.70 -12.40 -3.95
C ASP A 10 -5.29 -11.01 -3.64
N PHE A 11 -5.32 -10.66 -2.35
CA PHE A 11 -5.71 -9.33 -1.89
C PHE A 11 -4.83 -8.24 -2.53
N LEU A 12 -3.51 -8.38 -2.47
CA LEU A 12 -2.59 -7.41 -3.05
C LEU A 12 -2.74 -7.27 -4.56
N ASN A 13 -2.88 -8.37 -5.29
CA ASN A 13 -3.11 -8.33 -6.74
C ASN A 13 -4.36 -7.53 -7.09
N SER A 14 -5.43 -7.69 -6.30
CA SER A 14 -6.67 -6.93 -6.49
C SER A 14 -6.46 -5.44 -6.19
N ILE A 15 -5.72 -5.13 -5.13
CA ILE A 15 -5.40 -3.75 -4.73
C ILE A 15 -4.52 -3.06 -5.78
N TYR A 16 -3.50 -3.73 -6.32
CA TYR A 16 -2.64 -3.15 -7.36
C TYR A 16 -3.46 -2.71 -8.57
N ASN A 17 -4.43 -3.52 -9.01
CA ASN A 17 -5.31 -3.13 -10.12
C ASN A 17 -6.11 -1.85 -9.82
N VAL A 18 -6.69 -1.74 -8.62
CA VAL A 18 -7.48 -0.56 -8.22
C VAL A 18 -6.60 0.69 -8.11
N VAL A 19 -5.42 0.53 -7.50
CA VAL A 19 -4.49 1.63 -7.28
C VAL A 19 -3.89 2.11 -8.59
N ASP A 20 -3.51 1.21 -9.50
CA ASP A 20 -2.91 1.56 -10.79
C ASP A 20 -3.88 2.41 -11.62
N ILE A 21 -5.15 2.01 -11.69
CA ILE A 21 -6.21 2.81 -12.35
C ILE A 21 -6.28 4.21 -11.73
N SER A 22 -6.19 4.31 -10.41
CA SER A 22 -6.27 5.59 -9.71
C SER A 22 -5.06 6.49 -10.01
N VAL A 23 -3.85 5.93 -9.93
CA VAL A 23 -2.59 6.65 -10.19
C VAL A 23 -2.55 7.17 -11.63
N GLU A 24 -2.87 6.33 -12.61
CA GLU A 24 -2.89 6.73 -14.04
C GLU A 24 -3.89 7.88 -14.28
N ASN A 25 -5.07 7.82 -13.66
CA ASN A 25 -6.06 8.88 -13.77
C ASN A 25 -5.59 10.19 -13.10
N TYR A 26 -4.92 10.11 -11.95
CA TYR A 26 -4.39 11.29 -11.25
C TYR A 26 -3.30 11.98 -12.07
N ILE A 27 -2.37 11.19 -12.63
CA ILE A 27 -1.31 11.70 -13.52
C ILE A 27 -1.94 12.39 -14.74
N LYS A 28 -2.90 11.74 -15.40
CA LYS A 28 -3.57 12.29 -16.59
C LYS A 28 -4.30 13.61 -16.31
N ARG A 29 -4.87 13.77 -15.10
CA ARG A 29 -5.64 14.95 -14.70
C ARG A 29 -4.80 16.04 -14.05
N GLY A 30 -3.51 15.79 -13.81
CA GLY A 30 -2.62 16.72 -13.13
C GLY A 30 -2.98 16.93 -11.65
N PHE A 31 -3.50 15.90 -10.97
CA PHE A 31 -3.72 15.95 -9.53
C PHE A 31 -2.42 15.74 -8.76
N GLU A 32 -2.29 16.46 -7.66
CA GLU A 32 -1.02 16.55 -6.91
C GLU A 32 -0.80 15.34 -6.00
N ASP A 33 -1.81 14.99 -5.17
CA ASP A 33 -1.63 14.00 -4.11
C ASP A 33 -2.70 12.90 -4.15
N LEU A 34 -2.25 11.65 -4.03
CA LEU A 34 -3.10 10.47 -3.82
C LEU A 34 -2.68 9.78 -2.52
N MET A 35 -3.62 9.64 -1.57
CA MET A 35 -3.39 8.94 -0.32
C MET A 35 -4.08 7.57 -0.30
N ILE A 36 -3.34 6.54 0.11
CA ILE A 36 -3.83 5.16 0.23
C ILE A 36 -3.53 4.67 1.65
N ASN A 37 -4.54 4.21 2.37
CA ASN A 37 -4.42 3.78 3.76
C ASN A 37 -4.81 2.30 3.91
N PHE A 38 -4.01 1.55 4.67
CA PHE A 38 -4.30 0.16 5.04
C PHE A 38 -4.48 0.04 6.55
N GLY A 39 -5.57 -0.61 6.97
CA GLY A 39 -5.90 -0.83 8.38
C GLY A 39 -5.93 -2.31 8.75
N CYS A 40 -5.35 -2.66 9.89
CA CYS A 40 -5.61 -3.93 10.57
C CYS A 40 -5.72 -3.67 12.07
N THR A 41 -6.37 -4.55 12.84
CA THR A 41 -6.75 -4.30 14.24
C THR A 41 -5.61 -3.74 15.10
N GLY A 42 -4.42 -4.35 15.05
CA GLY A 42 -3.26 -3.88 15.79
C GLY A 42 -2.34 -2.91 15.04
N GLY A 43 -2.54 -2.73 13.73
CA GLY A 43 -1.70 -1.84 12.92
C GLY A 43 -0.23 -2.26 12.79
N GLN A 44 0.11 -3.55 12.97
CA GLN A 44 1.51 -4.03 13.04
C GLN A 44 1.89 -5.04 11.94
N HIS A 45 0.91 -5.80 11.42
CA HIS A 45 1.21 -6.94 10.56
C HIS A 45 0.66 -6.75 9.14
N ARG A 46 -0.65 -6.97 8.95
CA ARG A 46 -1.28 -7.00 7.63
C ARG A 46 -1.29 -5.64 6.94
N SER A 47 -1.62 -4.58 7.69
CA SER A 47 -1.60 -3.21 7.16
C SER A 47 -0.21 -2.76 6.77
N VAL A 48 0.79 -3.02 7.62
CA VAL A 48 2.19 -2.68 7.37
C VAL A 48 2.69 -3.40 6.13
N TYR A 49 2.45 -4.70 6.05
CA TYR A 49 2.83 -5.51 4.89
C TYR A 49 2.19 -5.00 3.60
N ALA A 50 0.89 -4.69 3.62
CA ALA A 50 0.21 -4.18 2.43
C ALA A 50 0.71 -2.79 2.00
N ALA A 51 0.92 -1.88 2.95
CA ALA A 51 1.44 -0.54 2.66
C ALA A 51 2.87 -0.59 2.07
N GLU A 52 3.75 -1.43 2.62
CA GLU A 52 5.09 -1.67 2.08
C GLU A 52 5.06 -2.26 0.66
N ALA A 53 4.19 -3.25 0.44
CA ALA A 53 4.06 -3.93 -0.84
C ALA A 53 3.55 -3.00 -1.94
N VAL A 54 2.51 -2.21 -1.65
CA VAL A 54 1.97 -1.20 -2.58
C VAL A 54 2.98 -0.09 -2.84
N ALA A 55 3.67 0.40 -1.81
CA ALA A 55 4.72 1.40 -2.01
C ALA A 55 5.83 0.90 -2.95
N ARG A 56 6.24 -0.37 -2.81
CA ARG A 56 7.22 -1.00 -3.71
C ARG A 56 6.69 -1.14 -5.14
N HIS A 57 5.46 -1.62 -5.30
CA HIS A 57 4.80 -1.75 -6.59
C HIS A 57 4.77 -0.40 -7.32
N LEU A 58 4.34 0.66 -6.63
CA LEU A 58 4.25 2.00 -7.20
C LEU A 58 5.61 2.58 -7.59
N ARG A 59 6.65 2.42 -6.73
CA ARG A 59 8.02 2.86 -7.06
C ARG A 59 8.57 2.19 -8.31
N ASN A 60 8.24 0.92 -8.53
CA ASN A 60 8.73 0.16 -9.67
C ASN A 60 7.97 0.47 -10.97
N LYS A 61 6.68 0.77 -10.86
CA LYS A 61 5.79 0.94 -12.02
C LYS A 61 5.64 2.39 -12.48
N PHE A 62 5.67 3.35 -11.56
CA PHE A 62 5.40 4.76 -11.84
C PHE A 62 6.54 5.65 -11.35
N ASN A 63 6.87 6.68 -12.13
CA ASN A 63 7.84 7.70 -11.73
C ASN A 63 7.18 8.77 -10.86
N VAL A 64 6.72 8.39 -9.67
CA VAL A 64 6.05 9.29 -8.71
C VAL A 64 6.78 9.31 -7.37
N LYS A 65 6.68 10.42 -6.65
CA LYS A 65 7.17 10.51 -5.26
C LYS A 65 6.29 9.64 -4.37
N ILE A 66 6.90 8.79 -3.54
CA ILE A 66 6.19 7.92 -2.60
C ILE A 66 6.60 8.23 -1.17
N GLU A 67 5.63 8.64 -0.36
CA GLU A 67 5.76 8.81 1.08
C GLU A 67 5.04 7.66 1.81
N LEU A 68 5.78 6.93 2.66
CA LEU A 68 5.26 5.78 3.38
C LEU A 68 5.35 5.99 4.89
N THR A 69 4.21 5.98 5.56
CA THR A 69 4.10 6.15 7.01
C THR A 69 3.29 5.01 7.62
N HIS A 70 3.78 4.40 8.70
CA HIS A 70 2.99 3.45 9.50
C HIS A 70 2.59 4.12 10.81
N GLN A 71 1.30 4.39 10.97
CA GLN A 71 0.75 5.25 12.04
C GLN A 71 0.88 4.64 13.44
N ASN A 72 0.75 3.32 13.58
CA ASN A 72 0.68 2.68 14.91
C ASN A 72 2.05 2.22 15.46
N LYS A 73 3.17 2.68 14.87
CA LYS A 73 4.54 2.24 15.20
C LYS A 73 4.87 2.36 16.68
N GLU A 74 4.40 3.42 17.32
CA GLU A 74 4.67 3.72 18.73
C GLU A 74 4.08 2.65 19.67
N ASN A 75 3.02 1.95 19.24
CA ASN A 75 2.33 0.91 19.99
C ASN A 75 2.82 -0.50 19.64
N TRP A 76 3.89 -0.63 18.85
CA TRP A 76 4.47 -1.94 18.53
C TRP A 76 5.27 -2.43 19.73
N MET A 77 4.88 -3.59 20.28
CA MET A 77 5.64 -4.22 21.36
C MET A 77 7.04 -4.56 20.82
N ARG A 78 8.07 -4.14 21.56
CA ARG A 78 9.47 -4.46 21.24
C ARG A 78 9.81 -5.90 21.62
#